data_AF-A0A7C6A0G9-F1
#
_entry.id   AF-A0A7C6A0G9-F1
#
_cell.length_a   1.000
_cell.length_b   1.000
_cell.length_c   1.000
_cell.angle_alpha   90.00
_cell.angle_beta   90.00
_cell.angle_gamma   90.00
#
_symmetry.space_group_name_H-M   'P 1'
#
loop_
_entity.id
_entity.type
_entity.pdbx_description
1 polymer ?
#
loop_
_entity_poly.entity_id
_entity_poly.type
_entity_poly.pdbx_seq_one_letter_code
_entity_poly.pdbx_strand_id
1 'polypeptide(L)'
;MRPSGLKIASVVLLGIFAISFGSILVRLALAASGDSSLAFSLVMSAGRMGLAALLLAPGWRTLPRSRAGLPYALAAGGFLALHFAFWITSLSYTSVAASTALVTTNPVWVTLFGWLFFKEIPSGLTLLGVGIALLGGLLIGLGDAQGGSGSNPLLGDILA
;
A
#
# COMPACT_ATOMS: atom_id res chain seq x y z
N MET A 1 11.59 6.48 26.77
CA MET A 1 12.49 7.52 26.22
C MET A 1 12.02 7.85 24.81
N ARG A 2 11.77 9.13 24.46
CA ARG A 2 11.37 9.49 23.09
C ARG A 2 12.55 9.23 22.14
N PRO A 3 12.38 8.50 21.02
CA PRO A 3 13.48 8.25 20.09
C PRO A 3 14.00 9.57 19.49
N SER A 4 15.29 9.63 19.16
CA SER A 4 15.90 10.82 18.55
C SER A 4 15.29 11.10 17.18
N GLY A 5 15.21 12.37 16.77
CA GLY A 5 14.67 12.76 15.47
C GLY A 5 15.38 12.08 14.30
N LEU A 6 16.70 11.89 14.42
CA LEU A 6 17.50 11.16 13.42
C LEU A 6 17.07 9.69 13.29
N LYS A 7 16.75 9.01 14.41
CA LYS A 7 16.29 7.62 14.40
C LYS A 7 14.92 7.49 13.72
N ILE A 8 14.02 8.44 13.99
CA ILE A 8 12.70 8.47 13.33
C ILE A 8 12.88 8.68 11.83
N ALA A 9 13.66 9.68 11.43
CA ALA A 9 13.90 10.00 10.03
C ALA A 9 14.53 8.82 9.27
N SER A 10 15.55 8.18 9.84
CA SER A 10 16.22 7.04 9.20
C SER A 10 15.30 5.83 9.02
N VAL A 11 14.47 5.50 10.01
CA VAL A 11 13.48 4.41 9.87
C VAL A 11 12.45 4.72 8.80
N VAL A 12 11.92 5.95 8.77
CA VAL A 12 10.93 6.37 7.76
C VAL A 12 11.54 6.37 6.36
N LEU A 13 12.73 6.94 6.18
CA LEU A 13 13.42 6.96 4.89
C LEU A 13 13.74 5.56 4.38
N LEU A 14 14.18 4.66 5.25
CA LEU A 14 14.41 3.26 4.89
C LEU A 14 13.11 2.57 4.47
N GLY A 15 12.00 2.83 5.17
CA GLY A 15 10.68 2.30 4.81
C GLY A 15 10.18 2.82 3.47
N ILE A 16 10.32 4.12 3.20
CA ILE A 16 9.99 4.75 1.91
C ILE A 16 10.84 4.14 0.80
N PHE A 17 12.14 4.04 1.01
CA PHE A 17 13.04 3.43 0.04
C PHE A 17 12.65 1.98 -0.27
N ALA A 18 12.35 1.18 0.76
CA ALA A 18 11.94 -0.21 0.58
C ALA A 18 10.60 -0.35 -0.17
N ILE A 19 9.60 0.48 0.12
CA ILE A 19 8.28 0.39 -0.52
C ILE A 19 8.30 0.88 -1.98
N SER A 20 9.20 1.80 -2.35
CA SER A 20 9.33 2.33 -3.71
C SER A 20 9.63 1.28 -4.78
N PHE A 21 10.28 0.17 -4.42
CA PHE A 21 10.55 -0.93 -5.36
C PHE A 21 9.39 -1.93 -5.48
N GLY A 22 8.35 -1.83 -4.64
CA GLY A 22 7.29 -2.84 -4.52
C GLY A 22 6.60 -3.15 -5.85
N SER A 23 6.00 -2.16 -6.50
CA SER A 23 5.27 -2.34 -7.76
C SER A 23 6.18 -2.78 -8.92
N ILE A 24 7.45 -2.33 -8.92
CA ILE A 24 8.44 -2.68 -9.94
C ILE A 24 8.84 -4.15 -9.84
N LEU A 25 9.11 -4.64 -8.62
CA LEU A 25 9.47 -6.04 -8.38
C LEU A 25 8.29 -6.98 -8.66
N VAL A 26 7.06 -6.57 -8.32
CA VAL A 26 5.86 -7.34 -8.68
C VAL A 26 5.70 -7.41 -10.20
N ARG A 27 5.84 -6.28 -10.92
CA ARG A 27 5.82 -6.27 -12.39
C ARG A 27 6.89 -7.16 -12.98
N LEU A 28 8.10 -7.10 -12.45
CA LEU A 28 9.21 -7.94 -12.89
C LEU A 28 8.91 -9.43 -12.69
N ALA A 29 8.31 -9.80 -11.56
CA ALA A 29 7.90 -11.17 -11.28
C ALA A 29 6.82 -11.67 -12.25
N LEU A 30 5.81 -10.84 -12.57
CA LEU A 30 4.79 -11.15 -13.58
C LEU A 30 5.39 -11.35 -14.97
N ALA A 31 6.37 -10.51 -15.35
CA ALA A 31 7.07 -10.63 -16.62
C ALA A 31 7.97 -11.87 -16.67
N ALA A 32 8.66 -12.20 -15.58
CA ALA A 32 9.56 -13.35 -15.48
C ALA A 32 8.81 -14.69 -15.43
N SER A 33 7.62 -14.73 -14.83
CA SER A 33 6.77 -15.93 -14.83
C SER A 33 6.04 -16.14 -16.16
N GLY A 34 5.82 -15.05 -16.92
CA GLY A 34 4.92 -15.06 -18.08
C GLY A 34 3.45 -15.24 -17.72
N ASP A 35 3.10 -15.17 -16.42
CA ASP A 35 1.76 -15.38 -15.89
C ASP A 35 1.26 -14.10 -15.21
N SER A 36 0.26 -13.46 -15.84
CA SER A 36 -0.45 -12.30 -15.30
C SER A 36 -1.88 -12.64 -14.86
N SER A 37 -2.14 -13.91 -14.53
CA SER A 37 -3.43 -14.35 -14.04
C SER A 37 -3.75 -13.79 -12.65
N LEU A 38 -5.04 -13.75 -12.34
CA LEU A 38 -5.52 -13.46 -11.00
C LEU A 38 -4.93 -14.43 -9.97
N ALA A 39 -4.85 -15.72 -10.31
CA ALA A 39 -4.32 -16.74 -9.41
C ALA A 39 -2.86 -16.44 -9.02
N PHE A 40 -2.00 -16.14 -9.99
CA PHE A 40 -0.60 -15.81 -9.72
C PHE A 40 -0.45 -14.51 -8.91
N SER A 41 -1.27 -13.50 -9.21
CA SER A 41 -1.32 -12.24 -8.46
C SER A 41 -1.69 -12.48 -6.99
N LEU A 42 -2.68 -13.35 -6.72
CA LEU A 42 -3.10 -13.71 -5.37
C LEU A 42 -2.02 -14.53 -4.63
N VAL A 43 -1.32 -15.43 -5.31
CA VAL A 43 -0.20 -16.19 -4.74
C VAL A 43 0.94 -15.26 -4.34
N MET A 44 1.30 -14.29 -5.19
CA MET A 44 2.31 -13.27 -4.88
C MET A 44 1.90 -12.44 -3.66
N SER A 45 0.64 -12.01 -3.60
CA SER A 45 0.08 -11.27 -2.46
C SER A 45 0.14 -12.09 -1.16
N ALA A 46 -0.39 -13.31 -1.18
CA ALA A 46 -0.40 -14.21 -0.04
C ALA A 46 1.01 -14.59 0.41
N GLY A 47 1.92 -14.87 -0.52
CA GLY A 47 3.32 -15.19 -0.23
C GLY A 47 4.06 -14.05 0.47
N ARG A 48 3.90 -12.82 -0.04
CA ARG A 48 4.45 -11.61 0.60
C ARG A 48 3.91 -11.42 2.02
N MET A 49 2.59 -11.53 2.19
CA MET A 49 1.94 -11.37 3.50
C MET A 49 2.32 -12.49 4.48
N GLY A 50 2.39 -13.72 4.01
CA GLY A 50 2.85 -14.86 4.80
C GLY A 50 4.29 -14.68 5.28
N LEU A 51 5.20 -14.27 4.38
CA LEU A 51 6.59 -14.00 4.75
C LEU A 51 6.68 -12.86 5.77
N ALA A 52 5.95 -11.76 5.57
CA ALA A 52 5.92 -10.66 6.52
C ALA A 52 5.39 -11.11 7.90
N ALA A 53 4.34 -11.93 7.93
CA ALA A 53 3.79 -12.48 9.16
C ALA A 53 4.80 -13.40 9.88
N LEU A 54 5.56 -14.23 9.15
CA LEU A 54 6.60 -15.09 9.71
C LEU A 54 7.75 -14.29 10.30
N LEU A 55 8.22 -13.24 9.61
CA LEU A 55 9.28 -12.35 10.10
C LEU A 55 8.86 -11.62 11.38
N LEU A 56 7.57 -11.29 11.52
CA LEU A 56 7.01 -10.62 12.69
C LEU A 56 6.56 -11.59 13.80
N ALA A 57 6.52 -12.90 13.53
CA ALA A 57 6.06 -13.92 14.48
C ALA A 57 6.79 -13.89 15.84
N PRO A 58 8.11 -13.63 15.95
CA PRO A 58 8.77 -13.52 17.26
C PRO A 58 8.17 -12.42 18.15
N GLY A 59 7.63 -11.36 17.55
CA GLY A 59 6.97 -10.24 18.25
C GLY A 59 5.63 -10.61 18.90
N TRP A 60 5.04 -11.77 18.59
CA TRP A 60 3.81 -12.22 19.25
C TRP A 60 3.98 -12.50 20.74
N ARG A 61 5.20 -12.83 21.18
CA ARG A 61 5.48 -13.10 22.60
C ARG A 61 5.29 -11.89 23.50
N THR A 62 5.33 -10.68 22.93
CA THR A 62 5.17 -9.41 23.66
C THR A 62 3.74 -8.85 23.61
N LEU A 63 2.80 -9.56 22.98
CA LEU A 63 1.42 -9.08 22.86
C LEU A 63 0.65 -9.19 24.20
N PRO A 64 -0.24 -8.23 24.49
CA PRO A 64 -1.15 -8.33 25.63
C PRO A 64 -2.00 -9.60 25.54
N ARG A 65 -2.21 -10.28 26.69
CA ARG A 65 -3.06 -11.49 26.75
C ARG A 65 -4.56 -11.21 26.53
N SER A 66 -4.97 -9.94 26.50
CA SER A 66 -6.37 -9.56 26.30
C SER A 66 -6.84 -9.91 24.89
N ARG A 67 -7.97 -10.63 24.80
CA ARG A 67 -8.61 -10.98 23.53
C ARG A 67 -9.56 -9.90 23.00
N ALA A 68 -9.77 -8.81 23.75
CA ALA A 68 -10.70 -7.75 23.35
C ALA A 68 -10.31 -7.08 22.02
N GLY A 69 -9.02 -7.05 21.68
CA GLY A 69 -8.51 -6.50 20.42
C GLY A 69 -8.56 -7.46 19.23
N LEU A 70 -8.84 -8.75 19.46
CA LEU A 70 -8.81 -9.78 18.41
C LEU A 70 -9.76 -9.50 17.23
N PRO A 71 -11.04 -9.11 17.41
CA PRO A 71 -11.91 -8.83 16.27
C PRO A 71 -11.40 -7.66 15.41
N TYR A 72 -10.84 -6.62 16.04
CA TYR A 72 -10.24 -5.49 15.32
C TYR A 72 -8.98 -5.89 14.55
N ALA A 73 -8.13 -6.74 15.15
CA ALA A 73 -6.94 -7.26 14.50
C ALA A 73 -7.29 -8.16 13.29
N LEU A 74 -8.31 -9.01 13.43
CA LEU A 74 -8.80 -9.85 12.33
C LEU A 74 -9.42 -9.01 11.21
N ALA A 75 -10.22 -8.00 11.56
CA ALA A 75 -10.79 -7.07 10.58
C ALA A 75 -9.68 -6.31 9.83
N ALA A 76 -8.71 -5.74 10.56
CA ALA A 76 -7.57 -5.04 9.97
C ALA A 76 -6.75 -5.97 9.07
N GLY A 77 -6.50 -7.22 9.49
CA GLY A 77 -5.82 -8.22 8.67
C GLY A 77 -6.61 -8.59 7.41
N GLY A 78 -7.93 -8.72 7.50
CA GLY A 78 -8.81 -8.96 6.37
C GLY A 78 -8.77 -7.83 5.33
N PHE A 79 -8.92 -6.57 5.78
CA PHE A 79 -8.79 -5.42 4.88
C PHE A 79 -7.39 -5.30 4.28
N LEU A 80 -6.33 -5.61 5.05
CA LEU A 80 -4.96 -5.60 4.54
C LEU A 80 -4.75 -6.67 3.48
N ALA A 81 -5.31 -7.87 3.66
CA ALA A 81 -5.26 -8.94 2.68
C ALA A 81 -6.00 -8.55 1.38
N LEU A 82 -7.19 -7.96 1.51
CA LEU A 82 -7.94 -7.45 0.36
C LEU A 82 -7.17 -6.34 -0.37
N HIS A 83 -6.59 -5.39 0.37
CA HIS A 83 -5.75 -4.34 -0.20
C HIS A 83 -4.61 -4.91 -1.03
N PHE A 84 -3.82 -5.85 -0.49
CA PHE A 84 -2.72 -6.45 -1.26
C PHE A 84 -3.19 -7.33 -2.42
N ALA A 85 -4.33 -8.02 -2.25
CA ALA A 85 -4.94 -8.76 -3.34
C ALA A 85 -5.31 -7.84 -4.50
N PHE A 86 -6.02 -6.74 -4.25
CA PHE A 86 -6.43 -5.80 -5.28
C PHE A 86 -5.24 -5.05 -5.89
N TRP A 87 -4.32 -4.55 -5.06
CA TRP A 87 -3.16 -3.79 -5.55
C TRP A 87 -2.20 -4.63 -6.40
N ILE A 88 -1.89 -5.87 -6.01
CA ILE A 88 -1.00 -6.72 -6.83
C ILE A 88 -1.72 -7.16 -8.11
N THR A 89 -3.03 -7.39 -8.03
CA THR A 89 -3.84 -7.72 -9.20
C THR A 89 -3.95 -6.54 -10.16
N SER A 90 -4.06 -5.30 -9.67
CA SER A 90 -4.14 -4.11 -10.55
C SER A 90 -2.91 -4.00 -11.45
N LEU A 91 -1.73 -4.32 -10.92
CA LEU A 91 -0.51 -4.36 -11.70
C LEU A 91 -0.62 -5.34 -12.87
N SER A 92 -1.37 -6.43 -12.80
CA SER A 92 -1.57 -7.32 -13.97
C SER A 92 -2.37 -6.67 -15.12
N TYR A 93 -3.09 -5.57 -14.86
CA TYR A 93 -4.06 -4.99 -15.80
C TYR A 93 -3.79 -3.54 -16.21
N THR A 94 -3.12 -2.74 -15.38
CA THR A 94 -2.73 -1.34 -15.66
C THR A 94 -1.22 -1.13 -15.49
N SER A 95 -0.72 0.07 -15.76
CA SER A 95 0.71 0.39 -15.66
C SER A 95 1.18 0.47 -14.20
N VAL A 96 2.50 0.41 -13.99
CA VAL A 96 3.08 0.64 -12.65
C VAL A 96 2.79 2.05 -12.17
N ALA A 97 2.93 3.04 -13.04
CA ALA A 97 2.74 4.45 -12.68
C ALA A 97 1.27 4.76 -12.33
N ALA A 98 0.30 4.29 -13.12
CA ALA A 98 -1.13 4.47 -12.85
C ALA A 98 -1.53 3.79 -11.53
N SER A 99 -1.20 2.52 -11.36
CA SER A 99 -1.49 1.77 -10.12
C SER A 99 -0.87 2.44 -8.89
N THR A 100 0.42 2.79 -8.94
CA THR A 100 1.10 3.45 -7.81
C THR A 100 0.53 4.84 -7.52
N ALA A 101 0.18 5.63 -8.54
CA ALA A 101 -0.42 6.95 -8.36
C ALA A 101 -1.79 6.86 -7.66
N LEU A 102 -2.64 5.90 -8.05
CA LEU A 102 -3.94 5.68 -7.44
C LEU A 102 -3.82 5.21 -5.99
N VAL A 103 -2.97 4.21 -5.72
CA VAL A 103 -2.77 3.67 -4.36
C VAL A 103 -2.17 4.71 -3.41
N THR A 104 -1.32 5.60 -3.91
CA THR A 104 -0.72 6.66 -3.09
C THR A 104 -1.69 7.78 -2.70
N THR A 105 -2.96 7.72 -3.14
CA THR A 105 -4.05 8.56 -2.61
C THR A 105 -4.51 8.16 -1.21
N ASN A 106 -4.00 7.05 -0.65
CA ASN A 106 -4.25 6.59 0.73
C ASN A 106 -4.30 7.70 1.80
N PRO A 107 -3.40 8.71 1.84
CA PRO A 107 -3.45 9.78 2.83
C PRO A 107 -4.76 10.59 2.79
N VAL A 108 -5.40 10.74 1.63
CA VAL A 108 -6.71 11.38 1.50
C VAL A 108 -7.76 10.57 2.25
N TRP A 109 -7.83 9.27 1.97
CA TRP A 109 -8.81 8.36 2.56
C TRP A 109 -8.63 8.21 4.07
N VAL A 110 -7.37 8.06 4.53
CA VAL A 110 -7.07 7.99 5.96
C VAL A 110 -7.47 9.28 6.68
N THR A 111 -7.16 10.45 6.09
CA THR A 111 -7.55 11.74 6.67
C THR A 111 -9.07 11.91 6.70
N LEU A 112 -9.76 11.55 5.62
CA LEU A 112 -11.21 11.63 5.50
C LEU A 112 -11.92 10.71 6.50
N PHE A 113 -11.51 9.45 6.59
CA PHE A 113 -12.11 8.47 7.50
C PHE A 113 -11.73 8.75 8.97
N GLY A 114 -10.53 9.24 9.24
CA GLY A 114 -10.13 9.77 10.56
C GLY A 114 -11.08 10.86 11.03
N TRP A 115 -11.35 11.83 10.15
CA TRP A 115 -12.30 12.90 10.44
C TRP A 115 -13.74 12.39 10.60
N LEU A 116 -14.22 11.52 9.70
CA LEU A 116 -15.61 11.06 9.70
C LEU A 116 -15.96 10.13 10.87
N PHE A 117 -15.12 9.12 11.12
CA PHE A 117 -15.42 8.08 12.12
C PHE A 117 -14.86 8.40 13.50
N PHE A 118 -13.69 9.04 13.56
CA PHE A 118 -12.98 9.30 14.82
C PHE A 118 -13.06 10.78 15.24
N LYS A 119 -13.66 11.64 14.42
CA LYS A 119 -13.78 13.10 14.66
C LYS A 119 -12.41 13.78 14.84
N GLU A 120 -11.38 13.21 14.23
CA GLU A 120 -10.03 13.78 14.23
C GLU A 120 -9.98 14.94 13.26
N ILE A 121 -9.81 16.16 13.77
CA ILE A 121 -9.72 17.36 12.92
C ILE A 121 -8.31 17.42 12.31
N PRO A 122 -8.17 17.35 10.97
CA PRO A 122 -6.86 17.37 10.35
C PRO A 122 -6.19 18.74 10.55
N SER A 123 -4.91 18.72 10.91
CA SER A 123 -4.12 19.94 11.03
C SER A 123 -3.85 20.56 9.65
N GLY A 124 -3.57 21.87 9.60
CA GLY A 124 -3.15 22.53 8.35
C GLY A 124 -1.91 21.88 7.72
N LEU A 125 -0.97 21.38 8.54
CA LEU A 125 0.20 20.63 8.07
C LEU A 125 -0.18 19.27 7.47
N THR A 126 -1.17 18.58 8.03
CA THR A 126 -1.71 17.33 7.47
C THR A 126 -2.30 17.58 6.10
N LEU A 127 -3.13 18.62 5.96
CA LEU A 127 -3.75 18.99 4.68
C LEU A 127 -2.71 19.39 3.63
N LEU A 128 -1.68 20.14 4.03
CA LEU A 128 -0.56 20.48 3.16
C LEU A 128 0.18 19.22 2.67
N GLY A 129 0.48 18.28 3.58
CA GLY A 129 1.12 17.01 3.23
C GLY A 129 0.29 16.18 2.26
N VAL A 130 -1.03 16.09 2.47
CA VAL A 130 -1.96 15.45 1.54
C VAL A 130 -1.94 16.14 0.17
N GLY A 131 -1.97 17.47 0.14
CA GLY A 131 -1.88 18.24 -1.10
C GLY A 131 -0.58 17.98 -1.89
N ILE A 132 0.56 17.94 -1.19
CA ILE A 132 1.87 17.61 -1.81
C ILE A 132 1.86 16.17 -2.35
N ALA A 133 1.33 15.21 -1.60
CA ALA A 133 1.25 13.82 -2.04
C ALA A 133 0.37 13.66 -3.29
N LEU A 134 -0.79 14.33 -3.31
CA LEU A 134 -1.69 14.34 -4.46
C LEU A 134 -1.05 14.99 -5.69
N LEU A 135 -0.32 16.09 -5.51
CA LEU A 135 0.40 16.73 -6.60
C LEU A 135 1.46 15.79 -7.19
N GLY A 136 2.22 15.10 -6.33
CA GLY A 136 3.19 14.10 -6.77
C GLY A 136 2.54 12.96 -7.57
N GLY A 137 1.43 12.41 -7.06
CA GLY A 137 0.67 11.37 -7.76
C GLY A 137 0.12 11.85 -9.11
N LEU A 138 -0.40 13.08 -9.17
CA LEU A 138 -0.89 13.70 -10.41
C LEU A 138 0.23 13.87 -11.44
N LEU A 139 1.41 14.35 -11.03
CA LEU A 139 2.55 14.52 -11.93
C LEU A 139 3.01 13.17 -12.51
N ILE A 140 3.02 12.11 -11.69
CA ILE A 140 3.33 10.75 -12.14
C ILE A 140 2.27 10.25 -13.14
N GLY A 141 0.98 10.42 -12.81
CA GLY A 141 -0.13 10.00 -13.67
C GLY A 141 -0.16 10.73 -15.01
N LEU A 142 0.11 12.04 -15.04
CA LEU A 142 0.21 12.82 -16.28
C LEU A 142 1.41 12.41 -17.14
N GLY A 143 2.53 12.01 -16.52
CA GLY A 143 3.68 11.47 -17.23
C GLY A 143 3.40 10.13 -17.92
N ASP A 144 2.53 9.31 -17.33
CA ASP A 144 2.17 7.97 -17.86
C ASP A 144 0.97 7.99 -18.82
N ALA A 145 0.17 9.06 -18.84
CA ALA A 145 -1.01 9.20 -19.70
C ALA A 145 -0.73 9.05 -21.22
N GLN A 146 0.54 9.15 -21.65
CA GLN A 146 0.96 8.94 -23.03
C GLN A 146 1.37 7.49 -23.34
N GLY A 147 1.40 6.60 -22.35
CA GLY A 147 1.98 5.26 -22.44
C GLY A 147 1.10 4.12 -21.91
N GLY A 148 -0.23 4.30 -21.86
CA GLY A 148 -1.22 3.37 -21.30
C GLY A 148 -0.93 1.90 -21.61
N SER A 149 -0.24 1.24 -20.67
CA SER A 149 0.28 -0.11 -20.83
C SER A 149 -0.49 -1.04 -19.89
N GLY A 150 -1.18 -2.03 -20.46
CA GLY A 150 -1.94 -3.02 -19.70
C GLY A 150 -3.00 -3.70 -20.57
N SER A 151 -3.38 -4.92 -20.21
CA SER A 151 -4.40 -5.68 -20.96
C SER A 151 -5.82 -5.13 -20.76
N ASN A 152 -6.10 -4.50 -19.61
CA ASN A 152 -7.36 -3.84 -19.30
C ASN A 152 -7.14 -2.71 -18.27
N PRO A 153 -6.70 -1.52 -18.72
CA PRO A 153 -6.32 -0.44 -17.81
C PRO A 153 -7.44 -0.01 -16.85
N LEU A 154 -8.69 0.07 -17.32
CA LEU A 154 -9.83 0.45 -16.46
C LEU A 154 -10.05 -0.53 -15.30
N LEU A 155 -9.95 -1.83 -15.56
CA LEU A 155 -10.06 -2.83 -14.50
C LEU A 155 -8.89 -2.70 -13.51
N GLY A 156 -7.67 -2.49 -14.03
CA GLY A 156 -6.51 -2.26 -13.19
C GLY A 156 -6.67 -1.02 -12.30
N ASP A 157 -7.13 0.09 -12.87
CA ASP A 157 -7.31 1.36 -12.15
C ASP A 157 -8.40 1.25 -11.07
N ILE A 158 -9.46 0.46 -11.28
CA ILE A 158 -10.49 0.20 -10.25
C ILE A 158 -9.94 -0.67 -9.10
N LEU A 159 -8.99 -1.56 -9.41
CA LEU A 159 -8.35 -2.44 -8.42
C LEU A 159 -7.22 -1.75 -7.64
N ALA A 160 -6.66 -0.66 -8.16
CA ALA A 160 -5.57 0.09 -7.53
C ALA A 160 -6.10 1.04 -6.44
#